data_AF-A0A9Q0PUV2-F1
#
_entry.id   AF-A0A9Q0PUV2-F1
#
_cell.length_a   1.000
_cell.length_b   1.000
_cell.length_c   1.000
_cell.angle_alpha   90.00
_cell.angle_beta   90.00
_cell.angle_gamma   90.00
#
_symmetry.space_group_name_H-M   'P 1'
#
loop_
_entity.id
_entity.type
_entity.pdbx_description
1 polymer ?
#
loop_
_entity_poly.entity_id
_entity_poly.type
_entity_poly.pdbx_seq_one_letter_code
_entity_poly.pdbx_strand_id
1 'polypeptide(L)'
;MRSLLLSLLQKRFLNTSPPLPTAPSPPSFTVQYLITSCGLSLQSARSVSKKFKVDENNLQKPLSVIQLLKSHDFKDAHIATMIEKRPPLLHCSTKDNLKPKFDFFIKNGFVGRLLPELLVSYPVILTRNLGSRIEPCFKLLKSFVQSNEGVVELLKRAPFILSFGSMDSMQLNIDLLVKEGVPADRIAKLLIWQPRSILYKPDRIVHALNALKNLGLQPGDKPFIQALSVRIQLNETAWKKKIEVIKSLGWSEEDAFEEF
;
A
#
# COMPACT_ATOMS: atom_id res chain seq x y z
N MET A 1 23.59 -13.94 -79.85
CA MET A 1 23.41 -13.92 -78.37
C MET A 1 23.59 -12.49 -77.81
N ARG A 2 22.77 -11.53 -78.26
CA ARG A 2 22.71 -10.15 -77.71
C ARG A 2 21.31 -9.59 -77.95
N SER A 3 20.29 -10.06 -77.22
CA SER A 3 18.99 -9.37 -77.16
C SER A 3 18.07 -9.79 -75.98
N LEU A 4 18.62 -10.33 -74.89
CA LEU A 4 17.81 -10.80 -73.74
C LEU A 4 18.11 -10.10 -72.42
N LEU A 5 18.75 -8.92 -72.45
CA LEU A 5 19.16 -8.19 -71.24
C LEU A 5 18.45 -6.84 -71.01
N LEU A 6 17.34 -6.56 -71.69
CA LEU A 6 16.59 -5.31 -71.50
C LEU A 6 15.18 -5.47 -70.89
N SER A 7 14.72 -6.68 -70.55
CA SER A 7 13.38 -6.87 -69.96
C SER A 7 13.32 -6.91 -68.43
N LEU A 8 14.46 -6.80 -67.72
CA LEU A 8 14.51 -7.00 -66.27
C LEU A 8 14.62 -5.73 -65.41
N LEU A 9 14.65 -4.54 -66.01
CA LEU A 9 14.76 -3.28 -65.23
C LEU A 9 13.45 -2.49 -65.07
N GLN A 10 12.31 -2.99 -65.57
CA GLN A 10 11.05 -2.24 -65.52
C GLN A 10 9.97 -2.80 -64.57
N LYS A 11 10.28 -3.77 -63.69
CA LYS A 11 9.30 -4.39 -62.79
C LYS A 11 9.66 -4.41 -61.30
N ARG A 12 10.35 -3.38 -60.80
CA ARG A 12 10.66 -3.30 -59.35
C ARG A 12 10.18 -2.06 -58.59
N PHE A 13 9.21 -1.34 -59.14
CA PHE A 13 8.41 -0.39 -58.36
C PHE A 13 6.97 -0.89 -58.27
N LEU A 14 6.75 -1.92 -57.45
CA LEU A 14 5.44 -2.15 -56.87
C LEU A 14 5.36 -1.30 -55.61
N ASN A 15 4.50 -0.28 -55.68
CA ASN A 15 4.09 0.57 -54.57
C ASN A 15 3.61 -0.29 -53.39
N THR A 16 4.42 -0.42 -52.34
CA THR A 16 3.91 -0.76 -51.01
C THR A 16 3.36 0.52 -50.40
N SER A 17 2.05 0.71 -50.52
CA SER A 17 1.35 1.68 -49.68
C SER A 17 1.55 1.26 -48.22
N PRO A 18 1.88 2.17 -47.29
CA PRO A 18 1.86 1.83 -45.87
C PRO A 18 0.46 1.33 -45.51
N PRO A 19 0.34 0.29 -44.66
CA PRO A 19 -0.97 -0.19 -44.24
C PRO A 19 -1.74 0.99 -43.63
N LEU A 20 -2.99 1.19 -44.07
CA LEU A 20 -3.88 2.15 -43.43
C LEU A 20 -3.88 1.90 -41.93
N PRO A 21 -3.91 2.94 -41.07
CA PRO A 21 -4.05 2.76 -39.64
C PRO A 21 -5.29 1.91 -39.40
N THR A 22 -5.07 0.70 -38.89
CA THR A 22 -6.14 -0.21 -38.52
C THR A 22 -7.02 0.52 -37.52
N ALA A 23 -8.32 0.63 -37.81
CA ALA A 23 -9.29 1.17 -36.88
C ALA A 23 -9.10 0.47 -35.53
N PRO A 24 -9.02 1.20 -34.41
CA PRO A 24 -8.81 0.57 -33.11
C PRO A 24 -9.92 -0.45 -32.89
N SER A 25 -9.53 -1.69 -32.58
CA SER A 25 -10.48 -2.75 -32.26
C SER A 25 -11.43 -2.27 -31.15
N PRO A 26 -12.73 -2.64 -31.21
CA PRO A 26 -13.69 -2.21 -30.22
C PRO A 26 -13.19 -2.64 -28.82
N PRO A 27 -13.32 -1.75 -27.81
CA PRO A 27 -12.85 -2.07 -26.46
C PRO A 27 -13.55 -3.34 -25.97
N SER A 28 -12.79 -4.26 -25.39
CA SER A 28 -13.36 -5.49 -24.79
C SER A 28 -14.46 -5.14 -23.79
N PHE A 29 -15.42 -6.05 -23.58
CA PHE A 29 -16.51 -5.86 -22.61
C PHE A 29 -16.03 -5.33 -21.25
N THR A 30 -14.95 -5.93 -20.71
CA THR A 30 -14.34 -5.47 -19.45
C THR A 30 -13.92 -4.00 -19.49
N VAL A 31 -13.31 -3.53 -20.59
CA VAL A 31 -12.90 -2.12 -20.74
C VAL A 31 -14.15 -1.23 -20.74
N GLN A 32 -15.18 -1.59 -21.49
CA GLN A 32 -16.41 -0.82 -21.54
C GLN A 32 -17.10 -0.75 -20.18
N TYR A 33 -17.16 -1.87 -19.46
CA TYR A 33 -17.72 -1.95 -18.10
C TYR A 33 -16.96 -1.03 -17.12
N LEU A 34 -15.62 -1.10 -17.12
CA LEU A 34 -14.79 -0.28 -16.23
C LEU A 34 -14.96 1.23 -16.51
N ILE A 35 -15.16 1.63 -17.76
CA ILE A 35 -15.40 3.04 -18.10
C ILE A 35 -16.80 3.45 -17.66
N THR A 36 -17.82 2.72 -18.10
CA THR A 36 -19.22 3.14 -17.95
C THR A 36 -19.76 2.94 -16.54
N SER A 37 -19.43 1.83 -15.89
CA SER A 37 -19.98 1.45 -14.59
C SER A 37 -19.07 1.85 -13.42
N CYS A 38 -17.75 1.83 -13.63
CA CYS A 38 -16.79 2.15 -12.57
C CYS A 38 -16.17 3.55 -12.71
N GLY A 39 -16.40 4.27 -13.81
CA GLY A 39 -15.91 5.64 -14.01
C GLY A 39 -14.41 5.76 -14.31
N LEU A 40 -13.75 4.70 -14.79
CA LEU A 40 -12.33 4.74 -15.14
C LEU A 40 -12.10 5.48 -16.47
N SER A 41 -10.94 6.12 -16.60
CA SER A 41 -10.46 6.61 -17.89
C SER A 41 -10.23 5.45 -18.87
N LEU A 42 -10.27 5.70 -20.19
CA LEU A 42 -9.97 4.67 -21.20
C LEU A 42 -8.59 4.04 -20.99
N GLN A 43 -7.58 4.83 -20.61
CA GLN A 43 -6.22 4.34 -20.38
C GLN A 43 -6.15 3.45 -19.14
N SER A 44 -6.75 3.89 -18.03
CA SER A 44 -6.84 3.11 -16.78
C SER A 44 -7.60 1.80 -17.01
N ALA A 45 -8.75 1.86 -17.68
CA ALA A 45 -9.57 0.69 -17.99
C ALA A 45 -8.81 -0.32 -18.86
N ARG A 46 -8.10 0.14 -19.90
CA ARG A 46 -7.22 -0.72 -20.72
C ARG A 46 -6.12 -1.35 -19.88
N SER A 47 -5.44 -0.59 -19.03
CA SER A 47 -4.38 -1.08 -18.14
C SER A 47 -4.89 -2.17 -17.18
N VAL A 48 -6.00 -1.89 -16.49
CA VAL A 48 -6.65 -2.84 -15.57
C VAL A 48 -7.09 -4.11 -16.29
N SER A 49 -7.70 -3.97 -17.47
CA SER A 49 -8.23 -5.11 -18.24
C SER A 49 -7.17 -6.13 -18.70
N LYS A 50 -5.87 -5.77 -18.63
CA LYS A 50 -4.76 -6.70 -18.93
C LYS A 50 -4.63 -7.81 -17.87
N LYS A 51 -4.99 -7.50 -16.61
CA LYS A 51 -4.78 -8.40 -15.45
C LYS A 51 -6.08 -8.77 -14.75
N PHE A 52 -7.20 -8.18 -15.15
CA PHE A 52 -8.51 -8.36 -14.55
C PHE A 52 -9.57 -8.47 -15.63
N LYS A 53 -10.55 -9.35 -15.45
CA LYS A 53 -11.69 -9.54 -16.35
C LYS A 53 -12.97 -9.49 -15.54
N VAL A 54 -13.98 -8.83 -16.09
CA VAL A 54 -15.36 -8.90 -15.60
C VAL A 54 -16.06 -10.02 -16.37
N ASP A 55 -16.72 -10.91 -15.65
CA ASP A 55 -17.59 -11.92 -16.24
C ASP A 55 -18.88 -11.27 -16.73
N GLU A 56 -19.06 -11.22 -18.05
CA GLU A 56 -20.23 -10.66 -18.71
C GLU A 56 -21.53 -11.41 -18.36
N ASN A 57 -21.41 -12.69 -17.99
CA ASN A 57 -22.55 -13.52 -17.61
C ASN A 57 -22.93 -13.36 -16.13
N ASN A 58 -22.13 -12.63 -15.34
CA ASN A 58 -22.35 -12.45 -13.90
C ASN A 58 -22.07 -11.02 -13.44
N LEU A 59 -22.90 -10.08 -13.90
CA LEU A 59 -22.81 -8.68 -13.51
C LEU A 59 -23.40 -8.37 -12.14
N GLN A 60 -24.18 -9.29 -11.55
CA GLN A 60 -24.83 -9.06 -10.25
C GLN A 60 -23.81 -8.75 -9.15
N LYS A 61 -22.69 -9.46 -9.15
CA LYS A 61 -21.64 -9.28 -8.14
C LYS A 61 -20.95 -7.91 -8.22
N PRO A 62 -20.37 -7.48 -9.35
CA PRO A 62 -19.74 -6.16 -9.44
C PRO A 62 -20.74 -5.00 -9.26
N LEU A 63 -22.00 -5.15 -9.72
CA LEU A 63 -23.06 -4.15 -9.49
C LEU A 63 -23.39 -4.02 -7.99
N SER A 64 -23.52 -5.13 -7.28
CA SER A 64 -23.77 -5.12 -5.83
C SER A 64 -22.64 -4.43 -5.06
N VAL A 65 -21.38 -4.62 -5.47
CA VAL A 65 -20.23 -3.94 -4.87
C VAL A 65 -20.33 -2.42 -5.06
N ILE A 66 -20.62 -1.95 -6.28
CA ILE A 66 -20.79 -0.53 -6.58
C ILE A 66 -21.95 0.05 -5.76
N GLN A 67 -23.09 -0.64 -5.70
CA GLN A 67 -24.25 -0.20 -4.93
C GLN A 67 -23.95 -0.12 -3.43
N LEU A 68 -23.24 -1.11 -2.87
CA LEU A 68 -22.83 -1.10 -1.47
C LEU A 68 -21.93 0.11 -1.18
N LEU A 69 -20.95 0.40 -2.04
CA LEU A 69 -20.08 1.57 -1.89
C LEU A 69 -20.90 2.86 -1.91
N LYS A 70 -21.81 3.02 -2.88
CA LYS A 70 -22.69 4.20 -2.96
C LYS A 70 -23.58 4.37 -1.73
N SER A 71 -24.08 3.27 -1.17
CA SER A 71 -24.89 3.31 0.07
C SER A 71 -24.12 3.74 1.33
N HIS A 72 -22.78 3.80 1.26
CA HIS A 72 -21.90 4.26 2.34
C HIS A 72 -21.16 5.56 1.94
N ASP A 73 -21.80 6.41 1.14
CA ASP A 73 -21.34 7.74 0.75
C ASP A 73 -20.04 7.78 -0.09
N PHE A 74 -19.68 6.67 -0.75
CA PHE A 74 -18.60 6.68 -1.73
C PHE A 74 -19.07 7.34 -3.02
N LYS A 75 -18.42 8.44 -3.38
CA LYS A 75 -18.61 9.14 -4.66
C LYS A 75 -18.07 8.31 -5.82
N ASP A 76 -18.55 8.57 -7.04
CA ASP A 76 -18.08 7.85 -8.24
C ASP A 76 -16.55 7.94 -8.43
N ALA A 77 -15.94 9.09 -8.13
CA ALA A 77 -14.48 9.25 -8.16
C ALA A 77 -13.74 8.37 -7.13
N HIS A 78 -14.34 8.16 -5.94
CA HIS A 78 -13.81 7.23 -4.93
C HIS A 78 -13.84 5.80 -5.47
N ILE A 79 -14.97 5.39 -6.05
CA ILE A 79 -15.17 4.05 -6.61
C ILE A 79 -14.17 3.82 -7.75
N ALA A 80 -14.05 4.75 -8.70
CA ALA A 80 -13.09 4.67 -9.79
C ALA A 80 -11.65 4.46 -9.29
N THR A 81 -11.23 5.27 -8.31
CA THR A 81 -9.91 5.18 -7.68
C THR A 81 -9.69 3.82 -7.01
N MET A 82 -10.68 3.31 -6.29
CA MET A 82 -10.58 2.02 -5.61
C MET A 82 -10.51 0.85 -6.58
N ILE A 83 -11.33 0.86 -7.64
CA ILE A 83 -11.34 -0.19 -8.66
C ILE A 83 -10.06 -0.16 -9.50
N GLU A 84 -9.53 1.01 -9.82
CA GLU A 84 -8.24 1.12 -10.51
C GLU A 84 -7.09 0.52 -9.69
N LYS A 85 -7.03 0.86 -8.39
CA LYS A 85 -6.00 0.33 -7.46
C LYS A 85 -6.20 -1.15 -7.13
N ARG A 86 -7.44 -1.62 -7.02
CA ARG A 86 -7.77 -2.99 -6.61
C ARG A 86 -8.99 -3.56 -7.37
N PRO A 87 -8.83 -3.91 -8.65
CA PRO A 87 -9.92 -4.46 -9.46
C PRO A 87 -10.63 -5.70 -8.88
N PRO A 88 -9.93 -6.64 -8.18
CA PRO A 88 -10.58 -7.80 -7.55
C PRO A 88 -11.67 -7.47 -6.51
N LEU A 89 -11.82 -6.22 -6.08
CA LEU A 89 -12.96 -5.80 -5.25
C LEU A 89 -14.30 -6.09 -5.92
N LEU A 90 -14.37 -5.99 -7.25
CA LEU A 90 -15.57 -6.28 -8.04
C LEU A 90 -16.00 -7.76 -7.93
N HIS A 91 -15.13 -8.66 -7.44
CA HIS A 91 -15.43 -10.07 -7.23
C HIS A 91 -15.70 -10.42 -5.75
N CYS A 92 -15.70 -9.44 -4.84
CA CYS A 92 -15.95 -9.69 -3.43
C CYS A 92 -17.44 -9.89 -3.15
N SER A 93 -17.77 -10.78 -2.20
CA SER A 93 -19.13 -10.88 -1.64
C SER A 93 -19.45 -9.60 -0.85
N THR A 94 -20.56 -8.94 -1.17
CA THR A 94 -21.02 -7.80 -0.37
C THR A 94 -21.45 -8.24 1.02
N LYS A 95 -22.20 -9.35 1.11
CA LYS A 95 -22.76 -9.89 2.35
C LYS A 95 -21.69 -10.49 3.27
N ASP A 96 -20.83 -11.35 2.75
CA ASP A 96 -19.94 -12.18 3.58
C ASP A 96 -18.55 -11.56 3.76
N ASN A 97 -18.24 -10.50 2.99
CA ASN A 97 -16.89 -9.94 2.95
C ASN A 97 -16.85 -8.42 3.17
N LEU A 98 -17.53 -7.62 2.33
CA LEU A 98 -17.42 -6.16 2.40
C LEU A 98 -18.22 -5.55 3.56
N LYS A 99 -19.49 -5.92 3.70
CA LYS A 99 -20.37 -5.37 4.75
C LYS A 99 -19.84 -5.63 6.16
N PRO A 100 -19.39 -6.84 6.53
CA PRO A 100 -18.84 -7.08 7.87
C PRO A 100 -17.62 -6.19 8.18
N LYS A 101 -16.80 -5.87 7.17
CA LYS A 101 -15.67 -4.94 7.35
C LYS A 101 -16.13 -3.51 7.51
N PHE A 102 -17.13 -3.07 6.77
CA PHE A 102 -17.70 -1.73 6.91
C PHE A 102 -18.30 -1.57 8.31
N ASP A 103 -19.12 -2.53 8.73
CA ASP A 103 -19.70 -2.57 10.07
C ASP A 103 -18.61 -2.53 11.15
N PHE A 104 -17.53 -3.30 10.97
CA PHE A 104 -16.38 -3.29 11.88
C PHE A 104 -15.73 -1.91 11.96
N PHE A 105 -15.40 -1.27 10.83
CA PHE A 105 -14.75 0.03 10.84
C PHE A 105 -15.66 1.12 11.41
N ILE A 106 -16.94 1.13 11.06
CA ILE A 106 -17.93 2.08 11.58
C ILE A 106 -18.06 1.94 13.10
N LYS A 107 -18.23 0.71 13.60
CA LYS A 107 -18.28 0.42 15.05
C LYS A 107 -17.04 0.89 15.80
N ASN A 108 -15.89 0.98 15.11
CA ASN A 108 -14.61 1.37 15.68
C ASN A 108 -14.20 2.82 15.35
N GLY A 109 -15.15 3.68 14.96
CA GLY A 109 -14.94 5.12 14.87
C GLY A 109 -14.68 5.68 13.47
N PHE A 110 -14.68 4.85 12.41
CA PHE A 110 -14.67 5.34 11.03
C PHE A 110 -16.08 5.70 10.57
N VAL A 111 -16.59 6.83 11.07
CA VAL A 111 -17.94 7.32 10.78
C VAL A 111 -17.90 8.43 9.71
N GLY A 112 -18.93 8.49 8.87
CA GLY A 112 -19.04 9.49 7.81
C GLY A 112 -17.86 9.43 6.84
N ARG A 113 -17.23 10.57 6.56
CA ARG A 113 -16.13 10.68 5.57
C ARG A 113 -14.90 9.82 5.88
N LEU A 114 -14.69 9.44 7.14
CA LEU A 114 -13.51 8.69 7.57
C LEU A 114 -13.44 7.30 6.95
N LEU A 115 -14.59 6.65 6.72
CA LEU A 115 -14.63 5.32 6.11
C LEU A 115 -14.22 5.38 4.62
N PRO A 116 -14.81 6.25 3.77
CA PRO A 116 -14.30 6.47 2.42
C PRO A 116 -12.83 6.88 2.38
N GLU A 117 -12.38 7.82 3.21
CA GLU A 117 -10.98 8.26 3.25
C GLU A 117 -10.01 7.09 3.49
N LEU A 118 -10.29 6.24 4.47
CA LEU A 118 -9.49 5.05 4.76
C LEU A 118 -9.45 4.09 3.56
N LEU A 119 -10.62 3.72 3.02
CA LEU A 119 -10.73 2.65 2.04
C LEU A 119 -10.31 3.09 0.62
N VAL A 120 -10.43 4.37 0.28
CA VAL A 120 -9.91 4.95 -0.97
C VAL A 120 -8.40 5.10 -0.94
N SER A 121 -7.86 5.52 0.21
CA SER A 121 -6.40 5.62 0.37
C SER A 121 -5.75 4.26 0.20
N TYR A 122 -6.35 3.20 0.74
CA TYR A 122 -5.77 1.87 0.78
C TYR A 122 -6.79 0.71 0.62
N PRO A 123 -7.32 0.49 -0.60
CA PRO A 123 -8.40 -0.48 -0.87
C PRO A 123 -8.02 -1.94 -0.65
N VAL A 124 -6.72 -2.26 -0.56
CA VAL A 124 -6.21 -3.62 -0.32
C VAL A 124 -6.74 -4.21 1.00
N ILE A 125 -7.05 -3.36 2.00
CA ILE A 125 -7.68 -3.77 3.27
C ILE A 125 -8.92 -4.65 3.02
N LEU A 126 -9.76 -4.28 2.07
CA LEU A 126 -11.01 -5.00 1.78
C LEU A 126 -10.78 -6.39 1.19
N THR A 127 -9.56 -6.71 0.76
CA THR A 127 -9.19 -8.05 0.28
C THR A 127 -8.51 -8.91 1.34
N ARG A 128 -8.32 -8.40 2.56
CA ARG A 128 -7.79 -9.17 3.69
C ARG A 128 -8.90 -9.83 4.49
N ASN A 129 -8.58 -10.85 5.27
CA ASN A 129 -9.56 -11.49 6.16
C ASN A 129 -9.87 -10.57 7.36
N LEU A 130 -11.15 -10.48 7.75
CA LEU A 130 -11.55 -9.65 8.89
C LEU A 130 -11.00 -10.23 10.20
N GLY A 131 -11.37 -11.47 10.55
CA GLY A 131 -11.05 -12.08 11.84
C GLY A 131 -9.59 -12.49 12.04
N SER A 132 -8.88 -12.95 11.00
CA SER A 132 -7.48 -13.38 11.16
C SER A 132 -6.46 -12.27 10.91
N ARG A 133 -6.88 -11.10 10.40
CA ARG A 133 -5.95 -10.02 10.08
C ARG A 133 -6.39 -8.66 10.58
N ILE A 134 -7.57 -8.18 10.20
CA ILE A 134 -7.98 -6.80 10.49
C ILE A 134 -8.28 -6.63 11.98
N GLU A 135 -9.10 -7.51 12.57
CA GLU A 135 -9.48 -7.39 13.99
C GLU A 135 -8.30 -7.56 14.95
N PRO A 136 -7.41 -8.57 14.79
CA PRO A 136 -6.26 -8.72 15.69
C PRO A 136 -5.30 -7.54 15.58
N CYS A 137 -5.06 -7.03 14.36
CA CYS A 137 -4.23 -5.84 14.14
C CYS A 137 -4.84 -4.62 14.82
N PHE A 138 -6.14 -4.38 14.64
CA PHE A 138 -6.84 -3.28 15.28
C PHE A 138 -6.76 -3.37 16.82
N LYS A 139 -7.00 -4.56 17.38
CA LYS A 139 -6.90 -4.81 18.83
C LYS A 139 -5.50 -4.52 19.36
N LEU A 140 -4.47 -4.95 18.63
CA LEU A 140 -3.08 -4.68 18.98
C LEU A 140 -2.76 -3.19 18.95
N LEU A 141 -3.13 -2.47 17.89
CA LEU A 141 -2.93 -1.02 17.83
C LEU A 141 -3.66 -0.31 18.99
N LYS A 142 -4.89 -0.74 19.30
CA LYS A 142 -5.70 -0.19 20.38
C LYS A 142 -5.05 -0.38 21.76
N SER A 143 -4.32 -1.46 22.00
CA SER A 143 -3.63 -1.65 23.30
C SER A 143 -2.52 -0.63 23.54
N PHE A 144 -1.95 -0.02 22.48
CA PHE A 144 -0.90 1.00 22.60
C PHE A 144 -1.46 2.41 22.66
N VAL A 145 -2.43 2.73 21.80
CA VAL A 145 -3.03 4.07 21.72
C VAL A 145 -4.25 4.25 22.65
N GLN A 146 -4.66 3.16 23.32
CA GLN A 146 -5.64 3.10 24.41
C GLN A 146 -7.06 3.62 24.07
N SER A 147 -7.35 3.88 22.80
CA SER A 147 -8.62 4.47 22.35
C SER A 147 -8.93 4.08 20.91
N ASN A 148 -10.20 4.13 20.49
CA ASN A 148 -10.56 3.93 19.08
C ASN A 148 -10.08 5.11 18.23
N GLU A 149 -10.19 6.31 18.77
CA GLU A 149 -9.79 7.58 18.19
C GLU A 149 -8.30 7.60 17.86
N GLY A 150 -7.46 7.08 18.77
CA GLY A 150 -6.03 6.91 18.53
C GLY A 150 -5.73 5.94 17.40
N VAL A 151 -6.50 4.85 17.26
CA VAL A 151 -6.32 3.90 16.15
C VAL A 151 -6.76 4.52 14.84
N VAL A 152 -7.87 5.27 14.82
CA VAL A 152 -8.33 6.03 13.65
C VAL A 152 -7.23 7.00 13.19
N GLU A 153 -6.64 7.77 14.09
CA GLU A 153 -5.58 8.73 13.76
C GLU A 153 -4.32 8.05 13.21
N LEU A 154 -3.93 6.91 13.78
CA LEU A 154 -2.82 6.09 13.27
C LEU A 154 -3.14 5.57 11.87
N LEU A 155 -4.33 5.03 11.64
CA LEU A 155 -4.71 4.44 10.36
C LEU A 155 -4.97 5.46 9.25
N LYS A 156 -5.25 6.73 9.56
CA LYS A 156 -5.20 7.82 8.57
C LYS A 156 -3.79 7.98 7.98
N ARG A 157 -2.76 7.83 8.81
CA ARG A 157 -1.35 7.96 8.39
C ARG A 157 -0.79 6.67 7.78
N ALA A 158 -1.21 5.52 8.31
CA ALA A 158 -0.63 4.22 7.97
C ALA A 158 -1.68 3.11 7.78
N PRO A 159 -2.59 3.25 6.80
CA PRO A 159 -3.63 2.25 6.56
C PRO A 159 -3.06 0.91 6.10
N PHE A 160 -1.86 0.91 5.51
CA PHE A 160 -1.16 -0.31 5.08
C PHE A 160 -0.87 -1.29 6.23
N ILE A 161 -0.84 -0.84 7.49
CA ILE A 161 -0.62 -1.72 8.64
C ILE A 161 -1.67 -2.84 8.70
N LEU A 162 -2.92 -2.57 8.30
CA LEU A 162 -3.97 -3.58 8.32
C LEU A 162 -3.77 -4.67 7.27
N SER A 163 -2.91 -4.47 6.27
CA SER A 163 -2.75 -5.39 5.13
C SER A 163 -1.36 -5.99 4.96
N PHE A 164 -0.34 -5.36 5.56
CA PHE A 164 1.07 -5.59 5.24
C PHE A 164 1.80 -6.24 6.41
N GLY A 165 2.70 -7.18 6.10
CA GLY A 165 3.46 -7.93 7.10
C GLY A 165 2.64 -9.03 7.79
N SER A 166 3.33 -9.93 8.50
CA SER A 166 2.67 -10.91 9.37
C SER A 166 2.25 -10.25 10.68
N MET A 167 1.11 -10.68 11.25
CA MET A 167 0.74 -10.29 12.62
C MET A 167 1.79 -10.78 13.61
N ASP A 168 2.31 -11.99 13.39
CA ASP A 168 3.30 -12.61 14.27
C ASP A 168 4.61 -11.81 14.27
N SER A 169 5.08 -11.37 13.11
CA SER A 169 6.30 -10.55 13.04
C SER A 169 6.12 -9.21 13.74
N MET A 170 4.97 -8.55 13.60
CA MET A 170 4.67 -7.31 14.30
C MET A 170 4.64 -7.52 15.81
N GLN A 171 3.97 -8.57 16.28
CA GLN A 171 3.91 -8.92 17.70
C GLN A 171 5.30 -9.23 18.25
N LEU A 172 6.08 -10.07 17.57
CA LEU A 172 7.45 -10.41 17.97
C LEU A 172 8.35 -9.17 18.09
N ASN A 173 8.21 -8.23 17.15
CA ASN A 173 8.96 -6.98 17.17
C ASN A 173 8.57 -6.10 18.37
N ILE A 174 7.28 -6.03 18.68
CA ILE A 174 6.77 -5.30 19.84
C ILE A 174 7.25 -5.97 21.14
N ASP A 175 7.12 -7.29 21.25
CA ASP A 175 7.55 -8.07 22.41
C ASP A 175 9.06 -7.92 22.64
N LEU A 176 9.84 -7.86 21.56
CA LEU A 176 11.27 -7.58 21.63
C LEU A 176 11.55 -6.19 22.22
N LEU A 177 10.85 -5.14 21.75
CA LEU A 177 11.02 -3.79 22.30
C LEU A 177 10.64 -3.73 23.79
N VAL A 178 9.56 -4.41 24.18
CA VAL A 178 9.15 -4.51 25.59
C VAL A 178 10.22 -5.25 26.40
N LYS A 179 10.73 -6.37 25.90
CA LYS A 179 11.79 -7.16 26.56
C LYS A 179 13.08 -6.35 26.74
N GLU A 180 13.39 -5.49 25.76
CA GLU A 180 14.51 -4.57 25.80
C GLU A 180 14.28 -3.39 26.75
N GLY A 181 13.11 -3.28 27.39
CA GLY A 181 12.82 -2.23 28.37
C GLY A 181 12.37 -0.92 27.75
N VAL A 182 11.95 -0.91 26.47
CA VAL A 182 11.39 0.28 25.83
C VAL A 182 10.03 0.63 26.46
N PRO A 183 9.86 1.85 27.01
CA PRO A 183 8.59 2.29 27.58
C PRO A 183 7.39 2.16 26.62
N ALA A 184 6.22 1.82 27.15
CA ALA A 184 5.02 1.63 26.35
C ALA A 184 4.59 2.90 25.58
N ASP A 185 4.74 4.09 26.16
CA ASP A 185 4.43 5.36 25.50
C ASP A 185 5.36 5.62 24.30
N ARG A 186 6.60 5.13 24.36
CA ARG A 186 7.60 5.22 23.30
C ARG A 186 7.33 4.25 22.17
N ILE A 187 6.90 3.03 22.50
CA ILE A 187 6.40 2.09 21.49
C ILE A 187 5.15 2.67 20.80
N ALA A 188 4.23 3.27 21.56
CA ALA A 188 3.06 3.94 20.99
C ALA A 188 3.47 5.08 20.04
N LYS A 189 4.43 5.94 20.42
CA LYS A 189 4.99 6.98 19.53
C LYS A 189 5.59 6.39 18.26
N LEU A 190 6.34 5.29 18.36
CA LEU A 190 6.91 4.60 17.19
C LEU A 190 5.82 4.10 16.24
N LEU A 191 4.73 3.52 16.77
CA LEU A 191 3.59 3.04 15.98
C LEU A 191 2.86 4.18 15.26
N ILE A 192 2.77 5.36 15.88
CA ILE A 192 2.07 6.51 15.31
C ILE A 192 2.96 7.24 14.27
N TRP A 193 4.23 7.48 14.59
CA TRP A 193 5.13 8.30 13.77
C TRP A 193 5.86 7.51 12.70
N GLN A 194 6.34 6.31 13.02
CA GLN A 194 7.05 5.45 12.08
C GLN A 194 6.49 4.02 12.05
N PRO A 195 5.22 3.84 11.69
CA PRO A 195 4.53 2.55 11.69
C PRO A 195 5.21 1.44 10.86
N ARG A 196 6.02 1.80 9.85
CA ARG A 196 6.78 0.82 9.06
C ARG A 196 7.88 0.12 9.85
N SER A 197 8.42 0.76 10.90
CA SER A 197 9.53 0.23 11.70
C SER A 197 9.24 -1.15 12.29
N ILE A 198 8.01 -1.38 12.76
CA ILE A 198 7.59 -2.65 13.36
C ILE A 198 7.20 -3.72 12.33
N LEU A 199 7.17 -3.38 11.05
CA LEU A 199 6.87 -4.33 9.95
C LEU A 199 8.12 -4.95 9.35
N TYR A 200 9.31 -4.51 9.76
CA TYR A 200 10.57 -5.12 9.32
C TYR A 200 10.71 -6.53 9.92
N LYS A 201 11.58 -7.33 9.30
CA LYS A 201 11.90 -8.66 9.82
C LYS A 201 12.58 -8.53 11.22
N PRO A 202 12.35 -9.47 12.15
CA PRO A 202 12.89 -9.36 13.51
C PRO A 202 14.42 -9.21 13.60
N ASP A 203 15.17 -9.89 12.73
CA ASP A 203 16.63 -9.76 12.61
C ASP A 203 17.07 -8.31 12.37
N ARG A 204 16.28 -7.56 11.59
CA ARG A 204 16.55 -6.15 11.32
C ARG A 204 16.39 -5.27 12.56
N ILE A 205 15.40 -5.55 13.39
CA ILE A 205 15.16 -4.82 14.63
C ILE A 205 16.24 -5.16 15.66
N VAL A 206 16.55 -6.45 15.84
CA VAL A 206 17.64 -6.90 16.71
C VAL A 206 18.96 -6.22 16.34
N HIS A 207 19.28 -6.20 15.05
CA HIS A 207 20.48 -5.53 14.56
C HIS A 207 20.49 -4.03 14.89
N ALA A 208 19.37 -3.33 14.70
CA ALA A 208 19.28 -1.91 15.05
C ALA A 208 19.41 -1.67 16.56
N LEU A 209 18.79 -2.50 17.39
CA LEU A 209 18.90 -2.43 18.85
C LEU A 209 20.34 -2.63 19.33
N ASN A 210 21.04 -3.63 18.79
CA ASN A 210 22.45 -3.87 19.11
C ASN A 210 23.33 -2.69 18.70
N ALA A 211 23.06 -2.07 17.54
CA ALA A 211 23.80 -0.88 17.12
C ALA A 211 23.59 0.29 18.09
N LEU A 212 22.37 0.53 18.57
CA LEU A 212 22.11 1.57 19.57
C LEU A 212 22.80 1.28 20.91
N LYS A 213 22.79 0.02 21.36
CA LYS A 213 23.51 -0.39 22.58
C LYS A 213 25.01 -0.15 22.47
N ASN A 214 25.61 -0.44 21.32
CA ASN A 214 27.04 -0.19 21.07
C ASN A 214 27.38 1.30 21.08
N LEU A 215 26.40 2.16 20.82
CA LEU A 215 26.50 3.62 20.90
C LEU A 215 26.15 4.15 22.30
N GLY A 216 25.90 3.26 23.28
CA GLY A 216 25.56 3.64 24.65
C GLY A 216 24.11 4.06 24.89
N LEU A 217 23.28 4.14 23.84
CA LEU A 217 21.88 4.55 23.96
C LEU A 217 21.04 3.51 24.69
N GLN A 218 20.37 3.95 25.75
CA GLN A 218 19.46 3.17 26.56
C GLN A 218 18.01 3.35 26.10
N PRO A 219 17.15 2.33 26.26
CA PRO A 219 15.71 2.39 25.95
C PRO A 219 14.96 3.57 26.56
N GLY A 220 15.45 4.07 27.70
CA GLY A 220 14.93 5.24 28.43
C GLY A 220 15.44 6.60 27.94
N ASP A 221 16.40 6.65 27.03
CA ASP A 221 16.98 7.92 26.54
C ASP A 221 16.06 8.58 25.52
N LYS A 222 15.79 9.88 25.67
CA LYS A 222 14.85 10.60 24.78
C LYS A 222 15.00 10.28 23.28
N PRO A 223 16.21 10.26 22.68
CA PRO A 223 16.37 10.02 21.26
C PRO A 223 16.21 8.56 20.83
N PHE A 224 16.09 7.60 21.77
CA PHE A 224 16.16 6.17 21.48
C PHE A 224 15.19 5.72 20.38
N ILE A 225 13.94 6.16 20.42
CA ILE A 225 12.93 5.77 19.42
C ILE A 225 13.21 6.37 18.05
N GLN A 226 13.63 7.64 17.98
CA GLN A 226 14.01 8.29 16.72
C GLN A 226 15.23 7.59 16.11
N ALA A 227 16.28 7.40 16.92
CA ALA A 227 17.50 6.67 16.56
C ALA A 227 17.19 5.26 16.06
N LEU A 228 16.33 4.52 16.77
CA LEU A 228 15.89 3.18 16.37
C LEU A 228 15.18 3.20 15.03
N SER A 229 14.25 4.14 14.83
CA SER A 229 13.49 4.27 13.59
C SER A 229 14.40 4.54 12.39
N VAL A 230 15.43 5.38 12.57
CA VAL A 230 16.44 5.72 11.54
C VAL A 230 17.30 4.50 11.27
N ARG A 231 17.81 3.86 12.31
CA ARG A 231 18.75 2.75 12.19
C ARG A 231 18.12 1.53 11.52
N ILE A 232 16.85 1.23 11.81
CA ILE A 232 16.07 0.16 11.14
C ILE A 232 16.01 0.39 9.61
N GLN A 233 16.00 1.64 9.15
CA GLN A 233 15.88 1.96 7.73
C GLN A 233 17.20 1.94 6.96
N LEU A 234 18.34 2.10 7.64
CA LEU A 234 19.66 2.27 6.99
C LEU A 234 20.53 1.02 7.06
N ASN A 235 20.88 0.44 5.91
CA ASN A 235 21.91 -0.60 5.86
C ASN A 235 23.28 -0.04 6.27
N GLU A 236 24.28 -0.90 6.51
CA GLU A 236 25.59 -0.48 7.00
C GLU A 236 26.26 0.57 6.13
N THR A 237 26.15 0.43 4.81
CA THR A 237 26.73 1.39 3.86
C THR A 237 26.07 2.76 3.96
N ALA A 238 24.74 2.80 4.01
CA ALA A 238 23.99 4.05 4.16
C ALA A 238 24.20 4.68 5.54
N TRP A 239 24.33 3.85 6.58
CA TRP A 239 24.67 4.29 7.93
C TRP A 239 26.03 4.98 7.95
N LYS A 240 27.08 4.32 7.46
CA LYS A 240 28.43 4.88 7.40
C LYS A 240 28.48 6.21 6.64
N LYS A 241 27.84 6.28 5.47
CA LYS A 241 27.74 7.54 4.70
C LYS A 241 27.05 8.65 5.48
N LYS A 242 25.97 8.34 6.19
CA LYS A 242 25.25 9.34 7.00
C LYS A 242 26.13 9.86 8.14
N ILE A 243 26.88 8.97 8.80
CA ILE A 243 27.83 9.33 9.84
C ILE A 243 29.00 10.15 9.29
N GLU A 244 29.53 9.81 8.11
CA GLU A 244 30.57 10.62 7.45
C GLU A 244 30.11 12.05 7.17
N VAL A 245 28.85 12.23 6.74
CA VAL A 245 28.25 13.55 6.53
C VAL A 245 28.05 14.31 7.85
N ILE A 246 27.60 13.64 8.91
CA ILE A 246 27.48 14.25 10.24
C ILE A 246 28.85 14.74 10.73
N LYS A 247 29.88 13.90 10.62
CA LYS A 247 31.25 14.23 11.02
C LYS A 247 31.84 15.37 10.18
N SER A 248 31.54 15.44 8.88
CA SER A 248 32.00 16.54 8.03
C SER A 248 31.35 17.89 8.36
N LEU A 249 30.19 17.87 9.04
CA LEU A 249 29.52 19.07 9.57
C LEU A 249 30.02 19.46 10.98
N GLY A 250 31.02 18.74 11.51
CA GLY A 250 31.63 19.04 12.81
C GLY A 250 30.89 18.45 14.00
N TRP A 251 29.90 17.58 13.78
CA TRP A 251 29.13 16.93 14.84
C TRP A 251 29.70 15.55 15.16
N SER A 252 29.70 15.17 16.43
CA SER A 252 29.98 13.79 16.84
C SER A 252 28.83 12.85 16.44
N GLU A 253 29.08 11.54 16.51
CA GLU A 253 28.03 10.56 16.23
C GLU A 253 26.93 10.67 17.31
N GLU A 254 27.33 10.96 18.54
CA GLU A 254 26.49 11.22 19.71
C GLU A 254 25.65 12.49 19.53
N ASP A 255 26.25 13.61 19.09
CA ASP A 255 25.54 14.90 18.86
C ASP A 255 24.40 14.74 17.84
N ALA A 256 24.64 13.97 16.79
CA ALA A 256 23.61 13.73 15.79
C ALA A 256 22.40 12.97 16.36
N PHE A 257 22.61 12.08 17.32
CA PHE A 257 21.51 11.38 17.97
C PHE A 257 20.76 12.24 18.98
N GLU A 258 21.42 13.18 19.67
CA GLU A 258 20.74 14.10 20.57
C GLU A 258 19.77 15.06 19.85
N GLU A 259 20.07 15.37 18.58
CA GLU A 259 19.28 16.28 17.73
C GLU A 259 18.18 15.59 16.89
N PHE A 260 18.11 14.25 16.87
CA PHE A 260 17.08 13.49 16.14
C PHE A 260 15.78 13.32 16.90
#